data_AF-A0A1F1L405-F1
#
_entry.id   AF-A0A1F1L405-F1
#
_cell.length_a   1.000
_cell.length_b   1.000
_cell.length_c   1.000
_cell.angle_alpha   90.00
_cell.angle_beta   90.00
_cell.angle_gamma   90.00
#
_symmetry.space_group_name_H-M   'P 1'
#
loop_
_entity.id
_entity.type
_entity.pdbx_description
1 polymer ?
#
loop_
_entity_poly.entity_id
_entity_poly.type
_entity_poly.pdbx_seq_one_letter_code
_entity_poly.pdbx_strand_id
1 'polypeptide(L)'
;MPSALGSRVAVIGDGPAALSATERLIGAGMCVDLISSRPAPFGFLRHFAAPGTPTDGTPHLRLIGNVRVGSGGDITHRELHALGNHADPDLLVLELHARGLAITTWEGCFHPAAATAEPAAPTDWDAVISRAGLAPLCF
;
A
#
# COMPACT_ATOMS: atom_id res chain seq x y z
N MET A 1 -26.97 1.01 -4.18
CA MET A 1 -25.82 0.19 -3.76
C MET A 1 -24.59 0.94 -4.23
N PRO A 2 -23.74 1.49 -3.35
CA PRO A 2 -22.50 2.12 -3.82
C PRO A 2 -21.62 1.02 -4.42
N SER A 3 -21.18 1.21 -5.66
CA SER A 3 -20.39 0.23 -6.41
C SER A 3 -19.10 -0.10 -5.65
N ALA A 4 -18.89 -1.37 -5.32
CA ALA A 4 -17.76 -1.88 -4.54
C ALA A 4 -16.40 -1.88 -5.30
N LEU A 5 -16.31 -1.17 -6.42
CA LEU A 5 -15.10 -0.97 -7.21
C LEU A 5 -14.74 0.52 -7.09
N GLY A 6 -14.00 0.91 -6.04
CA GLY A 6 -13.52 2.28 -5.92
C GLY A 6 -13.34 2.86 -4.51
N SER A 7 -13.69 2.16 -3.43
CA SER A 7 -13.45 2.67 -2.08
C SER A 7 -11.97 2.54 -1.71
N ARG A 8 -11.27 3.68 -1.66
CA ARG A 8 -9.89 3.80 -1.18
C ARG A 8 -9.86 3.98 0.34
N VAL A 9 -8.98 3.26 1.01
CA VAL A 9 -8.80 3.33 2.47
C VAL A 9 -7.37 3.73 2.81
N ALA A 10 -7.20 4.74 3.66
CA ALA A 10 -5.90 5.09 4.21
C ALA A 10 -5.65 4.31 5.50
N VAL A 11 -4.52 3.62 5.59
CA VAL A 11 -4.02 2.95 6.79
C VAL A 11 -2.81 3.72 7.29
N ILE A 12 -2.82 4.11 8.56
CA ILE A 12 -1.77 4.93 9.16
C ILE A 12 -0.86 4.06 10.03
N GLY A 13 0.45 4.19 9.78
CA GLY A 13 1.49 3.43 10.45
C GLY A 13 1.89 2.17 9.69
N ASP A 14 3.00 1.57 10.10
CA ASP A 14 3.61 0.41 9.44
C ASP A 14 4.06 -0.67 10.43
N GLY A 15 3.44 -0.67 11.61
CA GLY A 15 3.56 -1.76 12.56
C GLY A 15 2.74 -2.99 12.15
N PRO A 16 2.89 -4.11 12.87
CA PRO A 16 2.23 -5.38 12.53
C PRO A 16 0.71 -5.28 12.37
N ALA A 17 0.04 -4.45 13.18
CA ALA A 17 -1.40 -4.22 13.11
C ALA A 17 -1.83 -3.53 11.80
N ALA A 18 -1.06 -2.51 11.37
CA ALA A 18 -1.33 -1.78 10.14
C ALA A 18 -1.10 -2.65 8.90
N LEU A 19 -0.01 -3.43 8.89
CA LEU A 19 0.28 -4.37 7.80
C LEU A 19 -0.80 -5.46 7.70
N SER A 20 -1.20 -6.04 8.84
CA SER A 20 -2.28 -7.04 8.89
C SER A 20 -3.63 -6.49 8.41
N ALA A 21 -3.98 -5.25 8.81
CA ALA A 21 -5.18 -4.59 8.32
C ALA A 21 -5.11 -4.33 6.81
N THR A 22 -3.95 -3.90 6.32
CA THR A 22 -3.69 -3.65 4.90
C THR A 22 -3.93 -4.91 4.06
N GLU A 23 -3.34 -6.04 4.45
CA GLU A 23 -3.54 -7.32 3.74
C GLU A 23 -5.02 -7.75 3.71
N ARG A 24 -5.74 -7.60 4.83
CA ARG A 24 -7.17 -7.96 4.91
C ARG A 24 -8.04 -7.06 4.02
N LEU A 25 -7.79 -5.76 4.03
CA LEU A 25 -8.55 -4.80 3.21
C LEU A 25 -8.33 -5.07 1.72
N ILE A 26 -7.10 -5.34 1.33
CA ILE A 26 -6.74 -5.62 -0.07
C ILE A 26 -7.31 -6.97 -0.52
N GLY A 27 -7.23 -7.99 0.34
CA GLY A 27 -7.88 -9.29 0.08
C GLY A 27 -9.40 -9.18 -0.05
N ALA A 28 -10.02 -8.17 0.56
CA ALA A 28 -11.44 -7.85 0.39
C ALA A 28 -11.75 -7.02 -0.87
N GLY A 29 -10.75 -6.73 -1.71
CA GLY A 29 -10.91 -6.01 -2.97
C GLY A 29 -10.74 -4.49 -2.87
N MET A 30 -10.27 -3.96 -1.73
CA MET A 30 -10.13 -2.51 -1.52
C MET A 30 -8.81 -1.98 -2.08
N CYS A 31 -8.81 -0.70 -2.48
CA CYS A 31 -7.57 0.03 -2.74
C CYS A 31 -7.06 0.63 -1.43
N VAL A 32 -5.78 0.47 -1.11
CA VAL A 32 -5.23 0.91 0.17
C VAL A 32 -4.06 1.86 -0.02
N ASP A 33 -4.06 2.97 0.71
CA ASP A 33 -2.92 3.85 0.90
C ASP A 33 -2.31 3.57 2.29
N LEU A 34 -1.15 2.94 2.34
CA LEU A 34 -0.40 2.71 3.57
C LEU A 34 0.57 3.88 3.82
N ILE A 35 0.29 4.67 4.85
CA ILE A 35 1.02 5.89 5.18
C ILE A 35 1.96 5.62 6.36
N SER A 36 3.25 5.84 6.16
CA SER A 36 4.27 5.66 7.19
C SER A 36 5.04 6.94 7.47
N SER A 37 5.35 7.18 8.74
CA SER A 37 6.30 8.21 9.16
C SER A 37 7.75 7.88 8.81
N ARG A 38 8.03 6.64 8.40
CA ARG A 38 9.37 6.19 7.96
C ARG A 38 9.49 6.28 6.43
N PRO A 39 10.68 6.62 5.89
CA PRO A 39 10.90 6.66 4.45
C PRO A 39 10.72 5.32 3.74
N ALA A 40 10.86 4.21 4.45
CA ALA A 40 10.47 2.91 3.96
C ALA A 40 9.86 2.13 5.12
N PRO A 41 8.60 1.69 5.03
CA PRO A 41 8.06 0.78 6.02
C PRO A 41 8.81 -0.55 5.98
N PHE A 42 8.88 -1.22 7.13
CA PHE A 42 9.48 -2.55 7.20
C PHE A 42 8.45 -3.59 6.74
N GLY A 43 8.92 -4.63 6.03
CA GLY A 43 8.24 -5.92 5.99
C GLY A 43 7.50 -6.26 4.69
N PHE A 44 7.68 -7.52 4.31
CA PHE A 44 7.27 -8.18 3.08
C PHE A 44 5.76 -8.32 2.97
N LEU A 45 5.17 -7.53 2.09
CA LEU A 45 3.82 -7.79 1.64
C LEU A 45 3.86 -8.92 0.61
N ARG A 46 3.31 -10.07 0.98
CA ARG A 46 3.57 -11.36 0.31
C ARG A 46 2.94 -11.50 -1.09
N HIS A 47 1.94 -10.68 -1.39
CA HIS A 47 1.02 -10.89 -2.52
C HIS A 47 1.00 -9.75 -3.53
N PHE A 48 2.02 -8.88 -3.53
CA PHE A 48 2.07 -7.75 -4.45
C PHE A 48 3.10 -8.01 -5.54
N ALA A 49 2.65 -7.94 -6.78
CA ALA A 49 3.53 -7.96 -7.93
C ALA A 49 4.08 -6.54 -8.19
N ALA A 50 5.31 -6.49 -8.73
CA ALA A 50 5.98 -5.29 -9.23
C ALA A 50 5.08 -4.49 -10.21
N PRO A 51 5.35 -3.18 -10.44
CA PRO A 51 4.37 -2.25 -10.98
C PRO A 51 3.86 -2.69 -12.35
N GLY A 52 2.57 -3.04 -12.39
CA GLY A 52 1.75 -3.01 -13.59
C GLY A 52 0.80 -1.83 -13.44
N THR A 53 0.42 -1.19 -14.55
CA THR A 53 -0.66 -0.20 -14.55
C THR A 53 -1.90 -0.88 -13.97
N PRO A 54 -2.42 -0.44 -12.80
CA PRO A 54 -3.64 -1.02 -12.25
C PRO A 54 -4.74 -0.84 -13.29
N THR A 55 -5.29 -1.95 -13.78
CA THR A 55 -6.51 -1.90 -14.59
C THR A 55 -7.66 -1.49 -13.69
N ASP A 56 -8.57 -0.66 -14.20
CA ASP A 56 -9.75 -0.19 -13.47
C ASP A 56 -10.42 -1.33 -12.69
N GLY A 57 -10.48 -1.18 -11.37
CA GLY A 57 -11.06 -2.18 -10.46
C GLY A 57 -10.09 -3.20 -9.86
N THR A 58 -8.79 -3.15 -10.17
CA THR A 58 -7.79 -4.03 -9.53
C THR A 58 -7.41 -3.50 -8.16
N PRO A 59 -7.55 -4.29 -7.08
CA PRO A 59 -7.08 -3.90 -5.75
C PRO A 59 -5.57 -3.63 -5.83
N HIS A 60 -5.16 -2.44 -5.39
CA HIS A 60 -3.76 -2.06 -5.36
C HIS A 60 -3.42 -1.43 -4.02
N LEU A 61 -2.17 -1.63 -3.62
CA LEU A 61 -1.57 -0.94 -2.50
C LEU A 61 -0.69 0.17 -3.03
N ARG A 62 -0.85 1.36 -2.45
CA ARG A 62 0.11 2.44 -2.55
C ARG A 62 0.71 2.70 -1.18
N LEU A 63 2.01 2.81 -1.13
CA LEU A 63 2.80 3.11 0.05
C LEU A 63 3.27 4.55 -0.06
N ILE A 64 3.06 5.32 1.01
CA ILE A 64 3.49 6.72 1.11
C ILE A 64 4.30 6.84 2.40
N GLY A 65 5.63 6.87 2.26
CA GLY A 65 6.56 6.97 3.36
C GLY A 65 7.02 8.40 3.62
N ASN A 66 7.65 8.58 4.79
CA ASN A 66 8.11 9.85 5.33
C ASN A 66 7.00 10.89 5.58
N VAL A 67 5.82 10.43 6.01
CA VAL A 67 4.66 11.30 6.31
C VAL A 67 4.17 11.05 7.73
N ARG A 68 4.17 12.09 8.57
CA ARG A 68 3.60 12.04 9.93
C ARG A 68 2.15 12.48 9.87
N VAL A 69 1.23 11.58 10.21
CA VAL A 69 -0.20 11.90 10.31
C VAL A 69 -0.56 12.25 11.75
N GLY A 70 -1.23 13.38 11.98
CA GLY A 70 -1.68 13.81 13.31
C GLY A 70 -1.84 15.32 13.45
N SER A 71 -2.34 15.79 14.60
CA SER A 71 -2.63 17.22 14.83
C SER A 71 -1.42 18.15 14.80
N GLY A 72 -0.20 17.62 14.98
CA GLY A 72 1.07 18.33 14.78
C GLY A 72 1.98 17.64 13.75
N GLY A 73 1.38 16.84 12.89
CA GLY A 73 2.07 16.12 11.81
C GLY A 73 2.16 16.96 10.54
N ASP A 74 2.63 16.30 9.48
CA ASP A 74 2.70 16.84 8.13
C ASP A 74 1.32 16.97 7.48
N ILE A 75 0.38 16.09 7.89
CA ILE A 75 -1.03 16.12 7.52
C ILE A 75 -1.91 15.65 8.70
N THR A 76 -3.09 16.25 8.86
CA THR A 76 -4.06 15.85 9.88
C THR A 76 -4.99 14.73 9.38
N HIS A 77 -5.58 13.96 10.29
CA HIS A 77 -6.61 12.96 9.94
C HIS A 77 -7.78 13.56 9.16
N ARG A 78 -8.17 14.79 9.49
CA ARG A 78 -9.26 15.51 8.82
C ARG A 78 -8.91 15.83 7.37
N GLU A 79 -7.71 16.35 7.13
CA GLU A 79 -7.22 16.64 5.77
C GLU A 79 -7.06 15.36 4.96
N LEU A 80 -6.48 14.32 5.55
CA LEU A 80 -6.35 13.02 4.90
C LEU A 80 -7.71 12.43 4.50
N HIS A 81 -8.70 12.49 5.40
CA HIS A 81 -10.06 12.06 5.09
C HIS A 81 -10.71 12.91 3.99
N ALA A 82 -10.51 14.24 4.02
CA ALA A 82 -11.03 15.12 2.98
C ALA A 82 -10.42 14.77 1.61
N LEU A 83 -9.09 14.64 1.52
CA LEU A 83 -8.38 14.27 0.30
C LEU A 83 -8.78 12.88 -0.21
N GLY A 84 -8.94 11.90 0.68
CA GLY A 84 -9.34 10.54 0.32
C GLY A 84 -10.79 10.41 -0.20
N ASN A 85 -11.65 11.41 0.03
CA ASN A 85 -13.00 11.45 -0.51
C ASN A 85 -13.08 12.03 -1.93
N HIS A 86 -11.97 12.54 -2.47
CA HIS A 86 -11.91 12.99 -3.85
C HIS A 86 -11.70 11.83 -4.82
N ALA A 87 -12.17 11.99 -6.06
CA ALA A 87 -12.02 10.99 -7.11
C ALA A 87 -10.57 10.85 -7.60
N ASP A 88 -9.77 11.90 -7.47
CA ASP A 88 -8.37 11.91 -7.88
C ASP A 88 -7.47 11.37 -6.75
N PRO A 89 -6.84 10.19 -6.93
CA PRO A 89 -5.99 9.59 -5.91
C PRO A 89 -4.68 10.34 -5.70
N ASP A 90 -4.23 11.17 -6.64
CA ASP A 90 -2.91 11.81 -6.55
C ASP A 90 -2.94 13.10 -5.74
N LEU A 91 -4.12 13.59 -5.36
CA LEU A 91 -4.27 14.80 -4.54
C LEU A 91 -3.51 14.76 -3.23
N LEU A 92 -3.43 13.59 -2.58
CA LEU A 92 -2.63 13.45 -1.35
C LEU A 92 -1.14 13.70 -1.62
N VAL A 93 -0.60 13.08 -2.68
CA VAL A 93 0.81 13.23 -3.06
C VAL A 93 1.10 14.66 -3.51
N LEU A 94 0.20 15.27 -4.30
CA LEU A 94 0.30 16.65 -4.74
C LEU A 94 0.30 17.63 -3.57
N GLU A 95 -0.60 17.45 -2.60
CA GLU A 95 -0.67 18.28 -1.39
C GLU A 95 0.61 18.16 -0.56
N LEU A 96 1.14 16.95 -0.37
CA LEU A 96 2.38 16.73 0.37
C LEU A 96 3.57 17.41 -0.33
N HIS A 97 3.65 17.33 -1.66
CA HIS A 97 4.66 18.05 -2.43
C HIS A 97 4.48 19.57 -2.39
N ALA A 98 3.24 20.08 -2.44
CA ALA A 98 2.96 21.50 -2.32
C ALA A 98 3.39 22.08 -0.95
N ARG A 99 3.37 21.24 0.10
CA ARG A 99 3.92 21.54 1.43
C ARG A 99 5.44 21.44 1.52
N GLY A 100 6.12 21.06 0.44
CA GLY A 100 7.58 20.91 0.38
C GLY A 100 8.11 19.65 1.06
N LEU A 101 7.27 18.63 1.25
CA LEU A 101 7.67 17.40 1.91
C LEU A 101 8.37 16.46 0.92
N ALA A 102 9.52 15.93 1.35
CA ALA A 102 10.18 14.83 0.67
C ALA A 102 9.47 13.52 1.07
N ILE A 103 8.74 12.91 0.16
CA ILE A 103 8.05 11.64 0.40
C ILE A 103 8.72 10.52 -0.38
N THR A 104 8.47 9.29 0.04
CA THR A 104 8.77 8.10 -0.74
C THR A 104 7.47 7.43 -1.13
N THR A 105 7.38 6.95 -2.37
CA THR A 105 6.20 6.27 -2.86
C THR A 105 6.55 4.92 -3.47
N TRP A 106 5.63 3.97 -3.33
CA TRP A 106 5.69 2.68 -4.01
C TRP A 106 4.28 2.19 -4.29
N GLU A 107 4.08 1.47 -5.40
CA GLU A 107 2.79 0.89 -5.76
C GLU A 107 2.95 -0.59 -6.14
N GLY A 108 1.96 -1.38 -5.76
CA GLY A 108 1.88 -2.80 -6.10
C GLY A 108 0.44 -3.25 -6.33
N CYS A 109 0.22 -3.97 -7.42
CA CYS A 109 -1.08 -4.59 -7.70
C CYS A 109 -1.21 -5.90 -6.92
N PHE A 110 -2.40 -6.14 -6.37
CA PHE A 110 -2.75 -7.42 -5.77
C PHE A 110 -3.48 -8.29 -6.80
N HIS A 111 -2.98 -9.50 -7.03
CA HIS A 111 -3.65 -10.45 -7.92
C HIS A 111 -4.40 -11.51 -7.10
N PRO A 112 -5.76 -11.51 -7.11
CA PRO A 112 -6.54 -12.44 -6.30
C PRO A 112 -6.34 -13.91 -6.65
N ALA A 113 -5.86 -14.24 -7.86
CA ALA A 113 -5.50 -15.61 -8.25
C ALA A 113 -4.40 -16.22 -7.37
N ALA A 114 -3.56 -15.39 -6.73
CA ALA A 114 -2.58 -15.84 -5.73
C ALA A 114 -3.20 -16.11 -4.35
N ALA A 115 -4.44 -15.67 -4.09
CA ALA A 115 -5.12 -15.74 -2.80
C ALA A 115 -6.30 -16.74 -2.76
N THR A 116 -6.90 -17.09 -3.90
CA THR A 116 -8.08 -17.98 -3.99
C THR A 116 -7.78 -19.43 -4.39
N ALA A 117 -6.51 -19.82 -4.56
CA ALA A 117 -6.17 -21.23 -4.74
C ALA A 117 -6.43 -22.01 -3.44
N GLU A 118 -7.18 -23.11 -3.52
CA GLU A 118 -7.37 -24.13 -2.48
C GLU A 118 -6.06 -24.48 -1.76
N PRO A 119 -6.12 -25.05 -0.52
CA PRO A 119 -5.25 -24.67 0.60
C PRO A 119 -3.86 -24.30 0.08
N ALA A 120 -3.57 -23.00 0.04
CA ALA A 120 -2.38 -22.40 -0.56
C ALA A 120 -1.30 -23.45 -0.81
N ALA A 121 -1.17 -23.89 -2.07
CA ALA A 121 -0.17 -24.90 -2.45
C ALA A 121 1.11 -24.65 -1.66
N PRO A 122 1.71 -25.68 -1.03
CA PRO A 122 2.80 -25.52 -0.08
C PRO A 122 3.79 -24.53 -0.67
N THR A 123 4.04 -23.45 0.09
CA THR A 123 4.88 -22.35 -0.36
C THR A 123 6.17 -22.94 -0.93
N ASP A 124 6.42 -22.69 -2.21
CA ASP A 124 7.66 -23.11 -2.86
C ASP A 124 8.81 -22.31 -2.24
N TRP A 125 9.42 -22.91 -1.22
CA TRP A 125 10.49 -22.29 -0.45
C TRP A 125 11.74 -22.08 -1.28
N ASP A 126 12.00 -22.92 -2.29
CA ASP A 126 13.14 -22.75 -3.19
C ASP A 126 12.95 -21.51 -4.08
N ALA A 127 11.74 -21.31 -4.61
CA ALA A 127 11.41 -20.08 -5.34
C ALA A 127 11.47 -18.82 -4.45
N VAL A 128 11.01 -18.91 -3.20
CA VAL A 128 11.10 -17.80 -2.23
C VAL A 128 12.55 -17.46 -1.90
N ILE A 129 13.39 -18.46 -1.60
CA ILE A 129 14.81 -18.30 -1.28
C ILE A 129 15.56 -17.71 -2.48
N SER A 130 15.32 -18.24 -3.69
CA SER A 130 15.93 -17.73 -4.92
C SER A 130 15.62 -16.24 -5.12
N ARG A 131 14.36 -15.83 -4.97
CA ARG A 131 13.96 -14.41 -5.11
C ARG A 131 14.48 -13.51 -4.00
N ALA A 132 14.53 -14.00 -2.76
CA ALA A 132 15.09 -13.25 -1.63
C ALA A 132 16.59 -12.99 -1.83
N GLY A 133 17.32 -13.91 -2.48
CA GLY A 133 18.73 -13.77 -2.82
C GLY A 133 19.04 -12.83 -3.99
N LEU A 134 18.04 -12.32 -4.72
CA LEU A 134 18.26 -11.42 -5.87
C LEU A 134 18.55 -9.97 -5.48
N ALA A 135 18.51 -9.62 -4.19
CA ALA A 135 18.93 -8.30 -3.75
C ALA A 135 20.47 -8.17 -3.87
N PRO A 136 21.00 -7.31 -4.77
CA PRO A 136 22.44 -7.14 -4.87
C PRO A 136 22.97 -6.51 -3.56
N LEU A 137 23.82 -7.25 -2.86
CA LEU A 137 24.54 -6.77 -1.70
C LEU A 137 25.90 -6.25 -2.17
N CYS A 138 26.07 -4.93 -2.16
CA CYS A 138 27.36 -4.29 -2.42
C CYS A 138 28.03 -3.95 -1.08
N PHE A 139 29.31 -4.26 -0.94
CA PHE A 139 30.14 -3.87 0.22
C PHE A 139 30.95 -2.61 -0.11
#